data_AF-A0A380NW49-F1
#
_entry.id   AF-A0A380NW49-F1
#
_cell.length_a   1.000
_cell.length_b   1.000
_cell.length_c   1.000
_cell.angle_alpha   90.00
_cell.angle_beta   90.00
_cell.angle_gamma   90.00
#
_symmetry.space_group_name_H-M   'P 1'
#
loop_
_entity.id
_entity.type
_entity.pdbx_description
1 polymer ?
#
loop_
_entity_poly.entity_id
_entity_poly.type
_entity_poly.pdbx_seq_one_letter_code
_entity_poly.pdbx_strand_id
1 'polypeptide(L)'
;MPWQLNDLNWQRTYIRTRTKGTTNKQLLDQIKAELKQGYDGIIIATDTDPSGEGDLLAFEAIDAMKWQGAVLRANFMDETPQSIQQAMRQLVPIADKWQYGPYLKGESRSRWDFASMQLTRIATTLVKGPAMLL
;
A
#
# COMPACT_ATOMS: atom_id res chain seq x y z
N MET A 1 7.50 -17.37 20.71
CA MET A 1 6.08 -17.24 20.31
C MET A 1 5.29 -17.03 21.60
N PRO A 2 4.37 -16.07 21.72
CA PRO A 2 3.83 -15.18 20.67
C PRO A 2 4.81 -14.07 20.24
N TRP A 3 4.54 -13.43 19.11
CA TRP A 3 5.21 -12.20 18.68
C TRP A 3 4.67 -11.01 19.46
N GLN A 4 5.53 -10.12 19.93
CA GLN A 4 5.09 -8.83 20.47
C GLN A 4 4.94 -7.84 19.32
N LEU A 5 3.78 -7.20 19.20
CA LEU A 5 3.53 -6.25 18.10
C LEU A 5 4.50 -5.07 18.11
N ASN A 6 5.01 -4.70 19.29
CA ASN A 6 5.99 -3.63 19.48
C ASN A 6 7.38 -4.01 18.95
N ASP A 7 7.68 -5.29 18.78
CA ASP A 7 8.94 -5.77 18.22
C ASP A 7 8.92 -5.79 16.68
N LEU A 8 7.74 -5.62 16.07
CA LEU A 8 7.58 -5.62 14.62
C LEU A 8 7.96 -4.25 14.03
N ASN A 9 8.76 -4.29 12.96
CA ASN A 9 9.05 -3.09 12.19
C ASN A 9 8.04 -2.93 11.04
N TRP A 10 7.26 -1.85 11.09
CA TRP A 10 6.26 -1.51 10.08
C TRP A 10 6.81 -0.64 8.94
N GLN A 11 8.11 -0.35 8.95
CA GLN A 11 8.76 0.40 7.88
C GLN A 11 8.65 -0.35 6.55
N ARG A 12 8.15 0.36 5.54
CA ARG A 12 8.05 -0.17 4.17
C ARG A 12 9.41 -0.11 3.49
N THR A 13 9.73 -1.15 2.74
CA THR A 13 10.95 -1.23 1.93
C THR A 13 10.67 -1.94 0.61
N TYR A 14 11.54 -1.73 -0.37
CA TYR A 14 11.42 -2.41 -1.65
C TYR A 14 11.79 -3.88 -1.50
N ILE A 15 10.95 -4.76 -2.05
CA ILE A 15 11.31 -6.17 -2.19
C ILE A 15 12.47 -6.24 -3.17
N ARG A 16 13.62 -6.71 -2.69
CA ARG A 16 14.81 -6.96 -3.52
C ARG A 16 14.54 -8.22 -4.33
N THR A 17 13.92 -8.07 -5.49
CA THR A 17 13.78 -9.19 -6.42
C THR A 17 15.03 -9.34 -7.31
N ARG A 18 15.38 -10.58 -7.62
CA ARG A 18 16.41 -10.95 -8.61
C ARG A 18 15.83 -11.20 -10.02
N THR A 19 14.57 -10.83 -10.27
CA THR A 19 13.99 -10.95 -11.62
C THR A 19 14.56 -9.92 -12.59
N LYS A 20 14.75 -10.33 -13.84
CA LYS A 20 15.05 -9.42 -14.95
C LYS A 20 13.80 -8.61 -15.27
N GLY A 21 13.87 -7.28 -15.12
CA GLY A 21 12.76 -6.36 -15.41
C GLY A 21 12.91 -5.03 -14.67
N THR A 22 12.01 -4.09 -14.95
CA THR A 22 11.93 -2.82 -14.22
C THR A 22 11.57 -3.11 -12.76
N THR A 23 12.42 -2.70 -11.83
CA THR A 23 12.19 -2.86 -10.40
C THR A 23 11.25 -1.77 -9.87
N ASN A 24 10.51 -2.05 -8.79
CA ASN A 24 9.67 -1.04 -8.13
C ASN A 24 10.47 0.23 -7.75
N LYS A 25 11.76 0.06 -7.44
CA LYS A 25 12.67 1.19 -7.21
C LYS A 25 12.84 2.06 -8.45
N GLN A 26 13.09 1.46 -9.61
CA GLN A 26 13.25 2.20 -10.87
C GLN A 26 11.97 2.96 -11.24
N LEU A 27 10.80 2.34 -11.05
CA LEU A 27 9.52 3.02 -11.29
C LEU A 27 9.34 4.23 -10.37
N LEU A 28 9.63 4.08 -9.07
CA LEU A 28 9.55 5.20 -8.12
C LEU A 28 10.58 6.29 -8.41
N ASP A 29 11.78 5.93 -8.86
CA ASP A 29 12.80 6.90 -9.25
C ASP A 29 12.36 7.70 -10.49
N GLN A 30 11.65 7.06 -11.44
CA GLN A 30 11.04 7.74 -12.60
C GLN A 30 9.94 8.71 -12.16
N ILE A 31 9.01 8.27 -11.31
CA ILE A 31 7.93 9.15 -10.83
C ILE A 31 8.51 10.32 -10.03
N LYS A 32 9.53 10.09 -9.18
CA LYS A 32 10.26 11.16 -8.47
C LYS A 32 10.90 12.17 -9.41
N ALA A 33 11.45 11.72 -10.54
CA ALA A 33 12.02 12.61 -11.53
C ALA A 33 10.93 13.47 -12.19
N GLU A 34 9.79 12.85 -12.52
CA GLU A 34 8.63 13.53 -13.10
C GLU A 34 8.07 14.60 -12.15
N LEU A 35 7.94 14.30 -10.86
CA LEU A 35 7.43 15.24 -9.86
C LEU A 35 8.23 16.55 -9.74
N LYS A 36 9.47 16.61 -10.26
CA LYS A 36 10.28 17.84 -10.31
C LYS A 36 9.77 18.86 -11.31
N GLN A 37 8.82 18.51 -12.17
CA GLN A 37 8.23 19.44 -13.15
C GLN A 37 7.31 20.49 -12.52
N GLY A 38 7.00 20.39 -11.21
CA GLY A 38 6.26 21.43 -10.49
C GLY A 38 4.74 21.24 -10.52
N TYR A 39 4.26 20.00 -10.38
CA TYR A 39 2.82 19.74 -10.23
C TYR A 39 2.30 20.30 -8.90
N ASP A 40 1.02 20.69 -8.90
CA ASP A 40 0.33 21.20 -7.70
C ASP A 40 -0.20 20.06 -6.79
N GLY A 41 -0.40 18.87 -7.36
CA GLY A 41 -1.09 17.77 -6.67
C GLY A 41 -0.91 16.41 -7.35
N ILE A 42 -1.16 15.36 -6.58
CA ILE A 42 -1.26 13.97 -7.04
C ILE A 42 -2.72 13.53 -6.98
N ILE A 43 -3.20 12.84 -8.02
CA ILE A 43 -4.51 12.21 -8.05
C ILE A 43 -4.31 10.69 -7.90
N ILE A 44 -4.88 10.11 -6.85
CA ILE A 44 -5.01 8.67 -6.65
C ILE A 44 -6.14 8.17 -7.55
N ALA A 45 -5.76 7.34 -8.52
CA ALA A 45 -6.66 6.76 -9.51
C ALA A 45 -6.57 5.23 -9.53
N THR A 46 -6.40 4.62 -8.35
CA THR A 46 -6.51 3.16 -8.20
C THR A 46 -7.97 2.73 -8.27
N ASP A 47 -8.18 1.42 -8.39
CA ASP A 47 -9.50 0.80 -8.31
C ASP A 47 -10.27 1.25 -7.05
N THR A 48 -11.58 1.36 -7.19
CA THR A 48 -12.48 1.76 -6.09
C THR A 48 -13.11 0.50 -5.52
N ASP A 49 -12.49 -0.06 -4.50
CA ASP A 49 -12.97 -1.29 -3.88
C ASP A 49 -13.11 -1.15 -2.35
N PRO A 50 -13.99 -1.95 -1.71
CA PRO A 50 -14.23 -1.82 -0.28
C PRO A 50 -13.04 -2.21 0.60
N SER A 51 -12.01 -2.88 0.09
CA SER A 51 -10.88 -3.36 0.89
C SER A 51 -9.96 -2.23 1.36
N GLY A 52 -9.80 -1.18 0.56
CA GLY A 52 -8.82 -0.13 0.76
C GLY A 52 -7.41 -0.50 0.28
N GLU A 53 -7.24 -1.59 -0.47
CA GLU A 53 -5.94 -2.03 -1.02
C GLU A 53 -5.38 -1.00 -1.99
N GLY A 54 -6.20 -0.50 -2.92
CA GLY A 54 -5.77 0.52 -3.89
C GLY A 54 -5.26 1.79 -3.21
N ASP A 55 -6.00 2.32 -2.24
CA ASP A 55 -5.59 3.51 -1.49
C ASP A 55 -4.32 3.24 -0.65
N LEU A 56 -4.18 2.05 -0.06
CA LEU A 56 -2.96 1.66 0.64
C LEU A 56 -1.75 1.68 -0.31
N LEU A 57 -1.84 1.01 -1.46
CA LEU A 57 -0.79 0.95 -2.48
C LEU A 57 -0.38 2.35 -2.94
N ALA A 58 -1.36 3.21 -3.19
CA ALA A 58 -1.11 4.58 -3.62
C ALA A 58 -0.35 5.38 -2.55
N PHE A 59 -0.76 5.29 -1.28
CA PHE A 59 -0.07 6.00 -0.20
C PHE A 59 1.33 5.47 0.07
N GLU A 60 1.57 4.17 -0.08
CA GLU A 60 2.93 3.61 0.00
C GLU A 60 3.86 4.23 -1.05
N ALA A 61 3.38 4.41 -2.29
CA ALA A 61 4.13 5.09 -3.33
C ALA A 61 4.35 6.57 -2.99
N ILE A 62 3.30 7.29 -2.59
CA ILE A 62 3.36 8.72 -2.19
C ILE A 62 4.38 8.94 -1.07
N ASP A 63 4.37 8.09 -0.03
CA ASP A 63 5.32 8.12 1.08
C ASP A 63 6.75 7.84 0.61
N ALA A 64 6.93 6.83 -0.24
CA ALA A 64 8.23 6.48 -0.81
C ALA A 64 8.83 7.61 -1.67
N MET A 65 7.95 8.43 -2.28
CA MET A 65 8.29 9.63 -3.03
C MET A 65 8.56 10.85 -2.15
N LYS A 66 8.16 10.81 -0.87
CA LYS A 66 8.20 11.94 0.06
C LYS A 66 7.42 13.16 -0.46
N TRP A 67 6.32 12.92 -1.17
CA TRP A 67 5.43 13.99 -1.62
C TRP A 67 4.81 14.72 -0.41
N GLN A 68 4.65 16.04 -0.53
CA GLN A 68 4.09 16.90 0.53
C GLN A 68 2.97 17.84 0.02
N GLY A 69 2.69 17.82 -1.28
CA GLY A 69 1.64 18.65 -1.87
C GLY A 69 0.25 18.02 -1.74
N ALA A 70 -0.72 18.58 -2.45
CA ALA A 70 -2.10 18.10 -2.39
C ALA A 70 -2.23 16.64 -2.89
N VAL A 71 -3.10 15.88 -2.23
CA VAL A 71 -3.49 14.54 -2.66
C VAL A 71 -5.00 14.51 -2.85
N LEU A 72 -5.44 14.05 -4.02
CA LEU A 72 -6.82 13.98 -4.45
C LEU A 72 -7.16 12.52 -4.79
N ARG A 73 -8.42 12.12 -4.71
CA ARG A 73 -8.91 10.80 -5.09
C ARG A 73 -9.93 10.91 -6.21
N ALA A 74 -9.71 10.16 -7.29
CA ALA A 74 -10.66 9.98 -8.38
C ALA A 74 -11.42 8.66 -8.18
N ASN A 75 -12.68 8.71 -7.75
CA ASN A 75 -13.48 7.49 -7.55
C ASN A 75 -14.24 7.15 -8.84
N PHE A 76 -13.93 5.98 -9.41
CA PHE A 76 -14.59 5.43 -10.59
C PHE A 76 -14.90 3.95 -10.37
N MET A 77 -16.07 3.49 -10.82
CA MET A 77 -16.52 2.10 -10.66
C MET A 77 -16.12 1.21 -11.84
N ASP A 78 -15.96 1.81 -13.02
CA ASP A 78 -15.51 1.16 -14.23
C ASP A 78 -14.55 2.06 -15.01
N GLU A 79 -13.81 1.46 -15.95
CA GLU A 79 -12.83 2.14 -16.81
C GLU A 79 -13.45 2.73 -18.08
N THR A 80 -14.77 2.95 -18.10
CA THR A 80 -15.39 3.62 -19.26
C THR A 80 -14.94 5.08 -19.33
N PRO A 81 -14.79 5.65 -20.54
CA PRO A 81 -14.42 7.06 -20.68
C PRO A 81 -15.35 8.01 -19.90
N GLN A 82 -16.65 7.69 -19.84
CA GLN A 82 -17.64 8.48 -19.13
C GLN A 82 -17.40 8.46 -17.61
N SER A 83 -17.18 7.28 -17.03
CA SER A 83 -16.89 7.10 -15.60
C SER A 83 -15.61 7.84 -15.18
N ILE A 84 -14.54 7.69 -15.96
CA ILE A 84 -13.27 8.39 -15.68
C ILE A 84 -13.44 9.90 -15.78
N GLN A 85 -14.10 10.41 -16.83
CA GLN A 85 -14.34 11.85 -16.98
C GLN A 85 -15.18 12.42 -15.83
N GLN A 86 -16.17 11.67 -15.35
CA GLN A 86 -16.96 12.07 -14.19
C GLN A 86 -16.09 12.11 -12.92
N ALA A 87 -15.28 11.09 -12.67
CA ALA A 87 -14.39 11.02 -11.53
C ALA A 87 -13.39 12.18 -11.50
N MET A 88 -12.83 12.55 -12.65
CA MET A 88 -11.91 13.68 -12.79
C MET A 88 -12.56 15.06 -12.53
N ARG A 89 -13.89 15.16 -12.68
CA ARG A 89 -14.65 16.37 -12.32
C ARG A 89 -15.06 16.40 -10.83
N GLN A 90 -15.03 15.25 -10.17
CA GLN A 90 -15.52 15.05 -8.80
C GLN A 90 -14.40 14.54 -7.88
N LEU A 91 -13.21 15.13 -8.02
CA LEU A 91 -12.05 14.77 -7.21
C LEU A 91 -12.28 15.07 -5.74
N VAL A 92 -11.95 14.11 -4.88
CA VAL A 92 -12.09 14.25 -3.42
C VAL A 92 -10.72 14.56 -2.81
N PRO A 93 -10.54 15.70 -2.12
CA PRO A 93 -9.29 16.00 -1.43
C PRO A 93 -9.10 15.10 -0.21
N ILE A 94 -7.88 14.60 -0.03
CA ILE A 94 -7.47 13.85 1.16
C ILE A 94 -6.51 14.73 1.95
N ALA A 95 -7.01 15.32 3.04
CA ALA A 95 -6.22 16.23 3.88
C ALA A 95 -5.16 15.49 4.72
N ASP A 96 -5.54 14.35 5.29
CA ASP A 96 -4.66 13.50 6.10
C ASP A 96 -5.02 12.03 5.87
N LYS A 97 -4.02 11.23 5.47
CA LYS A 97 -4.20 9.79 5.28
C LYS A 97 -4.57 9.07 6.57
N TRP A 98 -4.13 9.57 7.74
CA TRP A 98 -4.44 8.97 9.03
C TRP A 98 -5.86 9.24 9.51
N GLN A 99 -6.60 10.07 8.78
CA GLN A 99 -8.04 10.30 8.97
C GLN A 99 -8.86 9.74 7.80
N TYR A 100 -8.19 9.17 6.79
CA TYR A 100 -8.81 8.66 5.59
C TYR A 100 -9.11 7.16 5.73
N GLY A 101 -10.40 6.85 5.89
CA GLY A 101 -10.90 5.50 6.17
C GLY A 101 -10.38 4.40 5.24
N PRO A 102 -10.38 4.56 3.91
CA PRO A 102 -9.86 3.54 2.98
C PRO A 102 -8.40 3.18 3.25
N TYR A 103 -7.53 4.17 3.46
CA TYR A 103 -6.12 3.92 3.80
C TYR A 103 -5.99 3.18 5.14
N LEU A 104 -6.68 3.64 6.18
CA LEU A 104 -6.64 3.02 7.51
C LEU A 104 -7.09 1.56 7.46
N LYS A 105 -8.10 1.25 6.65
CA LYS A 105 -8.61 -0.11 6.46
C LYS A 105 -7.58 -1.01 5.78
N GLY A 106 -6.99 -0.56 4.68
CA GLY A 106 -5.94 -1.28 3.97
C GLY A 106 -4.72 -1.53 4.87
N GLU A 107 -4.22 -0.48 5.54
CA GLU A 107 -3.08 -0.57 6.44
C GLU A 107 -3.33 -1.52 7.62
N SER A 108 -4.50 -1.42 8.25
CA SER A 108 -4.87 -2.31 9.36
C SER A 108 -4.92 -3.77 8.94
N ARG A 109 -5.49 -4.06 7.76
CA ARG A 109 -5.52 -5.41 7.19
C ARG A 109 -4.10 -5.91 6.92
N SER A 110 -3.27 -5.12 6.25
CA SER A 110 -1.89 -5.49 5.93
C SER A 110 -1.08 -5.83 7.18
N ARG A 111 -1.20 -5.02 8.25
CA ARG A 111 -0.51 -5.27 9.52
C ARG A 111 -1.03 -6.51 10.23
N TRP A 112 -2.34 -6.71 10.22
CA TRP A 112 -2.97 -7.90 10.81
C TRP A 112 -2.54 -9.18 10.11
N ASP A 113 -2.55 -9.21 8.79
CA ASP A 113 -2.15 -10.36 7.99
C ASP A 113 -0.71 -10.77 8.31
N PHE A 114 0.19 -9.80 8.42
CA PHE A 114 1.57 -10.07 8.84
C PHE A 114 1.63 -10.58 10.28
N ALA A 115 1.03 -9.86 11.24
CA ALA A 115 1.09 -10.22 12.66
C ALA A 115 0.47 -11.60 12.97
N SER A 116 -0.54 -12.00 12.21
CA SER A 116 -1.24 -13.28 12.38
C SER A 116 -0.45 -14.49 11.85
N MET A 117 0.61 -14.28 11.05
CA MET A 117 1.47 -15.38 10.56
C MET A 117 2.07 -16.24 11.67
N GLN A 118 2.21 -15.71 12.88
CA GLN A 118 2.63 -16.48 14.05
C GLN A 118 1.70 -17.67 14.35
N LEU A 119 0.40 -17.56 14.07
CA LEU A 119 -0.57 -18.64 14.30
C LEU A 119 -0.25 -19.84 13.41
N THR A 120 0.04 -19.60 12.14
CA THR A 120 0.48 -20.63 11.20
C THR A 120 1.80 -21.27 11.64
N ARG A 121 2.74 -20.48 12.16
CA ARG A 121 4.01 -21.01 12.68
C ARG A 121 3.80 -21.92 13.90
N ILE A 122 2.98 -21.49 14.87
CA ILE A 122 2.63 -22.29 16.05
C ILE A 122 1.98 -23.60 15.61
N ALA A 123 0.94 -23.54 14.77
CA ALA A 123 0.24 -24.72 14.28
C ALA A 123 1.20 -25.70 13.57
N THR A 124 2.07 -25.18 12.70
CA THR A 124 3.06 -26.00 11.99
C THR A 124 4.05 -26.68 12.95
N THR A 125 4.54 -25.96 13.96
CA THR A 125 5.46 -26.51 14.96
C THR A 125 4.79 -27.58 15.81
N LEU A 126 3.53 -27.38 16.22
CA LEU A 126 2.79 -28.37 17.00
C LEU A 126 2.53 -29.67 16.22
N VAL A 127 2.21 -29.56 14.93
CA VAL A 127 1.92 -30.73 14.06
C VAL A 127 3.18 -31.53 13.74
N LYS A 128 4.35 -30.89 13.61
CA LYS A 128 5.61 -31.59 13.28
C LYS A 128 6.18 -32.44 14.43
N GLY A 129 5.73 -32.22 15.68
CA GLY A 129 6.21 -32.94 16.87
C GLY A 129 7.70 -32.71 17.19
N PRO A 130 8.21 -33.18 18.35
CA PRO A 130 9.63 -33.05 18.72
C PRO A 130 10.58 -33.98 17.95
N ALA A 131 10.15 -34.64 16.87
CA ALA A 131 10.86 -35.74 16.22
C ALA A 131 11.75 -35.35 15.03
N MET A 132 12.17 -34.08 14.91
CA MET A 132 13.07 -33.65 13.83
C MET A 132 14.13 -32.65 14.36
N LEU A 133 14.84 -33.06 15.41
CA LEU A 133 16.02 -32.40 15.96
C LEU A 133 17.15 -33.42 16.28
N LEU A 134 17.31 -34.45 15.44
CA LEU A 134 18.53 -35.27 15.38
C LEU A 134 19.27 -34.97 14.07
#